data_AF-A0A371IIV6-F1
#
_entry.id   AF-A0A371IIV6-F1
#
_cell.length_a   1.000
_cell.length_b   1.000
_cell.length_c   1.000
_cell.angle_alpha   90.00
_cell.angle_beta   90.00
_cell.angle_gamma   90.00
#
_symmetry.space_group_name_H-M   'P 1'
#
loop_
_entity.id
_entity.type
_entity.pdbx_description
1 polymer ?
#
loop_
_entity_poly.entity_id
_entity_poly.type
_entity_poly.pdbx_seq_one_letter_code
_entity_poly.pdbx_strand_id
1 'polypeptide(L)'
;KDYIKEPKPNGYSSLHIIISTPIYLAEKREEVPVEIQIRTIAMDFWASLEHQMKYKKTMTESKKVILKLKECADSIMEIDEKMLNIRRKIDRMDVAQDDSNY
;
A
#
# COMPACT_ATOMS: atom_id res chain seq x y z
N LYS A 1 1.98 -8.22 -8.41
CA LYS A 1 1.55 -7.00 -9.13
C LYS A 1 1.95 -5.78 -8.31
N ASP A 2 2.58 -4.79 -8.94
CA ASP A 2 3.10 -3.61 -8.27
C ASP A 2 2.16 -2.41 -8.53
N TYR A 3 1.11 -2.26 -7.69
CA TYR A 3 0.21 -1.11 -7.78
C TYR A 3 0.76 0.13 -7.07
N ILE A 4 1.99 0.08 -6.55
CA ILE A 4 2.67 1.28 -6.06
C ILE A 4 3.27 2.03 -7.26
N LYS A 5 3.91 1.32 -8.19
CA LYS A 5 4.42 1.91 -9.44
C LYS A 5 3.33 2.23 -10.44
N GLU A 6 2.35 1.34 -10.58
CA GLU A 6 1.25 1.49 -11.52
C GLU A 6 -0.09 1.43 -10.77
N PRO A 7 -0.48 2.53 -10.08
CA PRO A 7 -1.72 2.56 -9.32
C PRO A 7 -2.93 2.39 -10.24
N LYS A 8 -4.01 1.84 -9.69
CA LYS A 8 -5.26 1.69 -10.46
C LYS A 8 -5.87 3.07 -10.78
N PRO A 9 -6.73 3.17 -11.80
CA PRO A 9 -7.32 4.46 -12.20
C PRO A 9 -8.09 5.22 -11.12
N ASN A 10 -8.57 4.51 -10.09
CA ASN A 10 -9.27 5.05 -8.92
C ASN A 10 -8.33 5.58 -7.83
N GLY A 11 -7.01 5.44 -7.96
CA GLY A 11 -6.01 5.83 -6.94
C GLY A 11 -5.57 4.70 -6.01
N TYR A 12 -6.06 3.48 -6.20
CA TYR A 12 -5.66 2.36 -5.33
C TYR A 12 -4.17 1.99 -5.55
N SER A 13 -3.42 1.93 -4.44
CA SER A 13 -2.02 1.54 -4.39
C SER A 13 -1.75 0.48 -3.31
N SER A 14 -0.97 -0.55 -3.67
CA SER A 14 -0.50 -1.63 -2.80
C SER A 14 0.44 -2.56 -3.60
N LEU A 15 1.41 -3.17 -2.94
CA LEU A 15 2.20 -4.23 -3.55
C LEU A 15 1.53 -5.58 -3.31
N HIS A 16 1.18 -6.30 -4.38
CA HIS A 16 0.53 -7.62 -4.32
C HIS A 16 1.53 -8.70 -4.70
N ILE A 17 1.71 -9.69 -3.85
CA ILE A 17 2.61 -10.83 -4.06
C ILE A 17 1.77 -12.09 -3.94
N ILE A 18 1.87 -12.99 -4.91
CA ILE A 18 1.22 -14.30 -4.85
C ILE A 18 2.31 -15.34 -4.65
N ILE A 19 2.20 -16.11 -3.57
CA ILE A 19 3.10 -17.21 -3.25
C ILE A 19 2.34 -18.53 -3.19
N SER A 20 3.01 -19.63 -3.46
CA SER A 20 2.52 -20.97 -3.09
C SER A 20 3.02 -21.29 -1.70
N THR A 21 2.14 -21.77 -0.82
CA THR A 21 2.53 -22.26 0.49
C THR A 21 1.90 -23.63 0.76
N PRO A 22 2.65 -24.57 1.36
CA PRO A 22 2.07 -25.83 1.78
C PRO A 22 1.15 -25.63 2.98
N ILE A 23 -0.09 -26.11 2.86
CA ILE A 23 -0.96 -26.36 4.00
C ILE A 23 -1.01 -27.86 4.29
N TYR A 24 -1.06 -28.20 5.57
CA TYR A 24 -1.13 -29.58 6.04
C TYR A 24 -2.53 -29.84 6.57
N LEU A 25 -3.30 -30.63 5.82
CA LEU A 25 -4.59 -31.14 6.22
C LEU A 25 -4.40 -32.51 6.89
N ALA A 26 -5.41 -33.01 7.60
CA ALA A 26 -5.35 -34.26 8.36
C ALA A 26 -4.84 -35.46 7.52
N GLU A 27 -5.12 -35.47 6.22
CA GLU A 27 -4.82 -36.60 5.33
C GLU A 27 -3.84 -36.26 4.19
N LYS A 28 -3.52 -34.98 3.95
CA LYS A 28 -2.71 -34.57 2.80
C LYS A 28 -2.04 -33.21 2.98
N ARG A 29 -0.91 -33.04 2.27
CA ARG A 29 -0.29 -31.74 2.03
C ARG A 29 -0.80 -31.17 0.71
N GLU A 30 -1.22 -29.92 0.71
CA GLU A 30 -1.63 -29.21 -0.52
C GLU A 30 -0.87 -27.89 -0.65
N GLU A 31 -0.42 -27.60 -1.87
CA GLU A 31 0.15 -26.30 -2.22
C GLU A 31 -0.98 -25.34 -2.58
N VAL A 32 -1.13 -24.29 -1.78
CA VAL A 32 -2.23 -23.32 -1.92
C VAL A 32 -1.67 -21.94 -2.26
N PRO A 33 -2.23 -21.24 -3.27
CA PRO A 33 -1.85 -19.87 -3.56
C PRO A 33 -2.35 -18.93 -2.45
N VAL A 34 -1.45 -18.10 -1.92
CA VAL A 34 -1.74 -17.04 -0.94
C VAL A 34 -1.35 -15.69 -1.54
N GLU A 35 -2.27 -14.73 -1.44
CA GLU A 35 -1.99 -13.34 -1.78
C GLU A 35 -1.55 -12.56 -0.54
N ILE A 36 -0.37 -11.95 -0.61
CA ILE A 36 0.17 -11.02 0.38
C ILE A 36 0.07 -9.62 -0.19
N GLN A 37 -0.51 -8.70 0.58
CA GLN A 37 -0.60 -7.29 0.23
C GLN A 37 0.22 -6.45 1.20
N ILE A 38 1.15 -5.65 0.67
CA ILE A 38 1.98 -4.73 1.45
C ILE A 38 1.50 -3.31 1.18
N ARG A 39 1.33 -2.53 2.26
CA ARG A 39 0.79 -1.17 2.25
C ARG A 39 1.48 -0.31 3.31
N THR A 40 1.59 0.99 3.05
CA THR A 40 1.82 1.97 4.12
C THR A 40 0.52 2.19 4.90
N ILE A 41 0.61 2.81 6.07
CA ILE A 41 -0.56 3.16 6.88
C ILE A 41 -1.53 4.06 6.08
N ALA A 42 -0.99 5.01 5.32
CA ALA A 42 -1.79 5.93 4.52
C ALA A 42 -2.52 5.22 3.37
N MET A 43 -1.84 4.29 2.67
CA MET A 43 -2.48 3.44 1.66
C MET A 43 -3.64 2.62 2.23
N ASP A 44 -3.47 2.04 3.43
CA ASP A 44 -4.51 1.22 4.05
C ASP A 44 -5.71 2.03 4.53
N PHE A 45 -5.46 3.20 5.10
CA PHE A 45 -6.51 4.16 5.45
C PHE A 45 -7.34 4.55 4.22
N TRP A 46 -6.68 4.90 3.12
CA TRP A 46 -7.35 5.24 1.87
C TRP A 46 -8.20 4.09 1.32
N ALA A 47 -7.63 2.89 1.26
CA ALA A 47 -8.30 1.71 0.71
C ALA A 47 -9.54 1.31 1.54
N SER A 48 -9.45 1.44 2.86
CA SER A 48 -10.56 1.18 3.77
C SER A 48 -11.74 2.14 3.51
N LEU A 49 -11.44 3.42 3.31
CA LEU A 49 -12.46 4.44 3.05
C LEU A 49 -13.09 4.27 1.65
N GLU A 50 -12.29 3.93 0.64
CA GLU A 50 -12.80 3.62 -0.71
C GLU A 50 -13.76 2.43 -0.70
N HIS A 51 -13.42 1.37 0.04
CA HIS A 51 -14.25 0.18 0.17
C HIS A 51 -15.59 0.49 0.86
N GLN A 52 -15.56 1.22 1.97
CA GLN A 52 -16.79 1.67 2.66
C GLN A 52 -17.70 2.50 1.74
N MET A 53 -17.11 3.39 0.93
CA MET A 53 -17.85 4.21 -0.03
C MET A 53 -18.47 3.39 -1.15
N LYS A 54 -17.76 2.38 -1.69
CA LYS A 54 -18.32 1.47 -2.69
C LYS A 54 -19.54 0.70 -2.17
N TYR A 55 -19.51 0.31 -0.91
CA TYR A 55 -20.59 -0.46 -0.29
C TYR A 55 -21.88 0.36 -0.08
N LYS A 56 -21.78 1.65 0.23
CA LYS A 56 -22.93 2.51 0.58
C LYS A 56 -23.62 3.21 -0.61
N LYS A 57 -23.32 2.85 -1.87
CA LYS A 57 -23.67 3.69 -3.04
C LYS A 57 -25.17 3.88 -3.30
N THR A 58 -25.64 5.10 -3.01
CA THR A 58 -26.66 5.84 -3.76
C THR A 58 -26.00 6.53 -4.97
N MET A 59 -26.62 6.46 -6.14
CA MET A 59 -25.95 6.61 -7.45
C MET A 59 -25.45 8.02 -7.83
N THR A 60 -25.93 9.09 -7.20
CA THR A 60 -25.73 10.47 -7.72
C THR A 60 -24.53 11.21 -7.11
N GLU A 61 -24.22 11.03 -5.82
CA GLU A 61 -23.09 11.68 -5.15
C GLU A 61 -21.75 10.97 -5.36
N SER A 62 -21.80 9.72 -5.86
CA SER A 62 -20.66 8.83 -5.97
C SER A 62 -19.51 9.37 -6.83
N LYS A 63 -19.79 10.12 -7.92
CA LYS A 63 -18.74 10.56 -8.87
C LYS A 63 -17.81 11.62 -8.28
N LYS A 64 -18.36 12.64 -7.61
CA LYS A 64 -17.55 13.73 -7.01
C LYS A 64 -16.67 13.19 -5.89
N VAL A 65 -17.19 12.25 -5.09
CA VAL A 65 -16.42 11.65 -4.00
C VAL A 65 -15.30 10.77 -4.54
N ILE A 66 -15.54 9.97 -5.59
CA ILE A 66 -14.48 9.16 -6.22
C ILE A 66 -13.34 10.04 -6.74
N LEU A 67 -13.64 11.21 -7.33
CA LEU A 67 -12.61 12.14 -7.79
C LEU A 67 -11.78 12.68 -6.62
N LYS A 68 -12.43 13.12 -5.54
CA LYS A 68 -11.72 13.57 -4.32
C LYS A 68 -10.89 12.46 -3.69
N LEU A 69 -11.39 11.23 -3.68
CA LEU A 69 -10.62 10.09 -3.19
C LEU A 69 -9.36 9.90 -4.02
N LYS A 70 -9.46 9.99 -5.34
CA LYS A 70 -8.27 9.91 -6.19
C LYS A 70 -7.25 11.01 -5.86
N GLU A 71 -7.68 12.27 -5.72
CA GLU A 71 -6.80 13.38 -5.31
C GLU A 71 -6.12 13.12 -3.96
N CYS A 72 -6.84 12.55 -3.00
CA CYS A 72 -6.27 12.13 -1.73
C CYS A 72 -5.23 11.01 -1.89
N ALA A 73 -5.45 10.04 -2.79
CA ALA A 73 -4.49 8.98 -3.06
C ALA A 73 -3.17 9.54 -3.62
N ASP A 74 -3.28 10.48 -4.58
CA ASP A 74 -2.12 11.12 -5.19
C ASP A 74 -1.32 11.90 -4.13
N SER A 75 -2.02 12.63 -3.24
CA SER A 75 -1.40 13.36 -2.13
C SER A 75 -0.71 12.44 -1.12
N ILE A 76 -1.32 11.29 -0.81
CA ILE A 76 -0.74 10.27 0.08
C ILE A 76 0.58 9.76 -0.49
N MET A 77 0.62 9.48 -1.80
CA MET A 77 1.82 8.98 -2.44
C MET A 77 2.96 9.99 -2.39
N GLU A 78 2.68 11.28 -2.62
CA GLU A 78 3.67 12.35 -2.49
C GLU A 78 4.19 12.48 -1.04
N ILE A 79 3.30 12.35 -0.06
CA ILE A 79 3.67 12.40 1.36
C ILE A 79 4.55 11.20 1.74
N ASP A 80 4.18 10.00 1.34
CA ASP A 80 4.95 8.78 1.61
C ASP A 80 6.36 8.87 1.01
N GLU A 81 6.50 9.38 -0.23
CA GLU A 81 7.80 9.62 -0.86
C GLU A 81 8.66 10.64 -0.08
N LYS A 82 8.06 11.74 0.37
CA LYS A 82 8.75 12.75 1.19
C LYS A 82 9.24 12.15 2.51
N MET A 83 8.39 11.38 3.20
CA MET A 83 8.77 10.72 4.45
C MET A 83 9.89 9.70 4.23
N LEU A 84 9.82 8.91 3.15
CA LEU A 84 10.87 7.94 2.81
C LEU A 84 12.21 8.65 2.52
N ASN A 85 12.18 9.78 1.82
CA ASN A 85 13.37 10.57 1.55
C ASN A 85 13.99 11.17 2.82
N ILE A 86 13.15 11.63 3.77
CA ILE A 86 13.63 12.08 5.09
C ILE A 86 14.27 10.91 5.84
N ARG A 87 13.62 9.74 5.88
CA ARG A 87 14.15 8.55 6.54
C ARG A 87 15.52 8.14 5.99
N ARG A 88 15.65 8.09 4.67
CA ARG A 88 16.92 7.80 3.99
C ARG A 88 18.03 8.80 4.32
N LYS A 89 17.69 10.08 4.55
CA LYS A 89 18.67 11.10 4.97
C LYS A 89 19.14 10.83 6.40
N ILE A 90 18.23 10.50 7.31
CA ILE A 90 18.56 10.15 8.70
C ILE A 90 19.47 8.93 8.73
N ASP A 91 19.10 7.84 8.05
CA ASP A 91 19.91 6.61 8.03
C ASP A 91 21.34 6.86 7.49
N ARG A 92 21.52 7.79 6.53
CA ARG A 92 22.86 8.18 6.03
C ARG A 92 23.66 9.02 7.02
N MET A 93 23.00 9.84 7.82
CA MET A 93 23.66 10.66 8.85
C MET A 93 24.16 9.77 9.99
N ASP A 94 23.37 8.77 10.39
CA ASP A 94 23.75 7.83 11.44
C ASP A 94 24.98 6.99 11.04
N VAL A 95 25.06 6.53 9.79
CA VAL A 95 26.23 5.80 9.26
C VAL A 95 27.50 6.68 9.23
N ALA A 96 27.38 7.94 8.85
CA ALA A 96 28.52 8.86 8.78
C ALA A 96 29.09 9.23 10.17
N GLN A 97 28.29 9.12 11.23
CA GLN A 97 28.78 9.32 12.61
C GLN A 97 29.52 8.08 13.13
N ASP A 98 29.13 6.88 12.72
CA ASP A 98 29.78 5.63 13.16
C ASP A 98 31.17 5.43 12.52
N ASP A 99 31.36 5.85 11.27
CA ASP A 99 32.66 5.82 10.57
C ASP A 99 33.67 6.87 11.08
N SER A 100 33.23 7.82 11.92
CA SER A 100 34.10 8.87 12.49
C SER A 100 34.73 8.52 13.84
N ASN A 101 34.43 7.32 14.37
CA ASN A 101 34.92 6.81 15.65
C ASN A 101 36.12 5.83 15.54
N TYR A 102 36.81 5.79 14.40
CA TYR A 102 38.03 4.98 14.19
C TYR A 102 39.24 5.82 13.76
#